data_AF-A0A483A6F0-F1
#
_entry.id   AF-A0A483A6F0-F1
#
_cell.length_a   1.000
_cell.length_b   1.000
_cell.length_c   1.000
_cell.angle_alpha   90.00
_cell.angle_beta   90.00
_cell.angle_gamma   90.00
#
_symmetry.space_group_name_H-M   'P 1'
#
loop_
_entity.id
_entity.type
_entity.pdbx_description
1 polymer ?
#
loop_
_entity_poly.entity_id
_entity_poly.type
_entity_poly.pdbx_seq_one_letter_code
_entity_poly.pdbx_strand_id
1 'polypeptide(L)' 'MLVSALIGHTKMMEIYQHAIKERYRFFSYGDAMLLTKTSYEC' A
#
# COMPACT_ATOMS: atom_id res chain seq x y z
N MET A 1 -4.35 0.88 -10.14
CA MET A 1 -3.66 1.88 -11.01
C MET A 1 -3.34 3.18 -10.27
N LEU A 2 -4.30 3.91 -9.65
CA LEU A 2 -4.01 5.19 -8.96
C LEU A 2 -2.97 5.07 -7.83
N VAL A 3 -3.17 4.18 -6.86
CA VAL A 3 -2.24 4.03 -5.72
C VAL A 3 -0.86 3.58 -6.19
N SER A 4 -0.79 2.70 -7.19
CA SER A 4 0.46 2.28 -7.83
C SER A 4 1.21 3.43 -8.50
N ALA A 5 0.53 4.49 -8.96
CA ALA A 5 1.18 5.68 -9.48
C ALA A 5 1.82 6.54 -8.38
N LEU A 6 1.31 6.45 -7.14
CA LEU A 6 1.87 7.18 -5.99
C LEU A 6 3.10 6.49 -5.39
N ILE A 7 3.10 5.15 -5.34
CA ILE A 7 4.13 4.37 -4.62
C ILE A 7 4.96 3.45 -5.51
N GLY A 8 4.65 3.40 -6.80
CA GLY A 8 5.25 2.45 -7.74
C GLY A 8 4.54 1.09 -7.75
N HIS A 9 4.62 0.40 -8.89
CA HIS A 9 3.95 -0.88 -9.09
C HIS A 9 4.55 -2.00 -8.23
N THR A 10 5.89 -2.13 -8.20
CA THR A 10 6.59 -3.19 -7.45
C THR A 10 6.27 -3.11 -5.96
N LYS A 11 6.39 -1.91 -5.38
CA LYS A 11 6.06 -1.64 -3.97
C LYS A 11 4.60 -1.98 -3.64
N MET A 12 3.67 -1.63 -4.54
CA MET A 12 2.26 -1.97 -4.37
C MET A 12 2.06 -3.49 -4.29
N MET A 13 2.72 -4.25 -5.16
CA MET A 13 2.59 -5.70 -5.19
C MET A 13 3.17 -6.36 -3.93
N GLU A 14 4.32 -5.90 -3.45
CA GLU A 14 4.91 -6.37 -2.19
C GLU A 14 3.98 -6.12 -0.99
N ILE A 15 3.40 -4.91 -0.90
CA ILE A 15 2.48 -4.56 0.19
C ILE A 15 1.19 -5.39 0.10
N TYR A 16 0.62 -5.60 -1.09
CA TYR A 16 -0.55 -6.47 -1.24
C TYR A 16 -0.26 -7.91 -0.84
N GLN A 17 0.90 -8.46 -1.23
CA GLN A 17 1.29 -9.82 -0.83
C GLN A 17 1.38 -9.95 0.69
N HIS A 18 1.98 -8.96 1.36
CA HIS A 18 2.02 -8.91 2.81
C HIS A 18 0.60 -8.84 3.42
N ALA A 19 -0.25 -7.94 2.93
CA ALA A 19 -1.60 -7.77 3.43
C ALA A 19 -2.47 -9.04 3.24
N ILE A 20 -2.28 -9.78 2.14
CA ILE A 20 -2.94 -11.07 1.91
C ILE A 20 -2.46 -12.12 2.93
N LYS A 21 -1.15 -12.23 3.15
CA LYS A 21 -0.55 -13.17 4.11
C LYS A 21 -1.10 -12.93 5.52
N GLU A 22 -1.23 -11.67 5.90
CA GLU A 22 -1.74 -11.23 7.20
C GLU A 22 -3.29 -11.12 7.25
N ARG A 23 -3.99 -11.56 6.19
CA ARG A 23 -5.46 -11.63 6.11
C ARG A 23 -6.19 -10.31 6.36
N TYR A 24 -5.65 -9.21 5.82
CA TYR A 24 -6.37 -7.94 5.80
C TYR A 24 -7.66 -8.03 4.98
N ARG A 25 -8.65 -7.22 5.35
CA ARG A 25 -9.91 -7.10 4.63
C ARG A 25 -9.74 -6.11 3.49
N PHE A 26 -10.22 -6.46 2.31
CA PHE A 26 -10.11 -5.62 1.10
C PHE A 26 -11.48 -5.05 0.70
N PHE A 27 -11.49 -4.16 -0.30
CA PHE A 27 -12.68 -3.50 -0.86
C PHE A 27 -13.36 -2.52 0.11
N SER A 28 -14.64 -2.23 -0.13
CA SER A 28 -15.37 -1.07 0.36
C SER A 28 -15.49 -0.97 1.88
N TYR A 29 -15.43 -2.10 2.60
CA TYR A 29 -15.46 -2.15 4.07
C TYR A 29 -14.21 -2.84 4.64
N GLY A 30 -13.13 -2.81 3.85
CA GLY A 30 -11.85 -3.36 4.22
C GLY A 30 -11.07 -2.47 5.19
N ASP A 31 -9.82 -2.84 5.38
CA ASP A 31 -8.87 -2.06 6.15
C ASP A 31 -8.28 -0.93 5.29
N ALA A 32 -7.59 0.00 5.93
CA ALA A 32 -7.04 1.20 5.30
C ALA A 32 -5.51 1.14 5.16
N MET A 33 -4.98 1.89 4.21
CA MET A 33 -3.55 2.09 4.00
C MET A 33 -3.24 3.59 4.10
N LEU A 34 -2.28 3.96 4.95
CA LEU A 34 -1.77 5.33 5.05
C LEU A 34 -0.46 5.46 4.27
N LEU A 35 -0.40 6.42 3.36
CA LEU A 35 0.81 6.75 2.61
C LEU A 35 1.31 8.12 3.03
N THR A 36 2.56 8.20 3.47
CA THR A 36 3.22 9.45 3.84
C THR A 36 4.36 9.76 2.88
N LYS A 37 4.65 11.05 2.68
CA LYS A 37 5.86 11.44 1.95
C LYS A 37 7.07 11.00 2.76
N THR A 38 8.05 10.41 2.08
CA THR A 38 9.36 10.20 2.68
C THR A 38 9.95 11.58 2.97
N SER A 39 10.20 11.87 4.24
CA SER A 39 10.97 13.05 4.61
C SER A 39 12.43 12.71 4.39
N TYR A 40 13.08 13.41 3.47
CA TYR A 40 14.53 13.36 3.34
C TYR A 40 15.09 14.27 4.43
N GLU A 41 15.77 13.71 5.43
CA GLU A 41 16.63 14.50 6.30
C GLU A 41 17.87 14.89 5.48
N CYS A 42 18.20 16.19 5.49
CA CYS A 42 19.33 16.74 4.76
C CYS A 42 20.63 16.53 5.54
#